data_AF-A0A6G3LNH6-F1
#
_entry.id   AF-A0A6G3LNH6-F1
#
_cell.length_a   1.000
_cell.length_b   1.000
_cell.length_c   1.000
_cell.angle_alpha   90.00
_cell.angle_beta   90.00
_cell.angle_gamma   90.00
#
_symmetry.space_group_name_H-M   'P 1'
#
loop_
_entity.id
_entity.type
_entity.pdbx_description
1 polymer ?
#
loop_
_entity_poly.entity_id
_entity_poly.type
_entity_poly.pdbx_seq_one_letter_code
_entity_poly.pdbx_strand_id
1 'polypeptide(L)'
;MISRGRRGARGLSITTLPYKVKVYSNNQVLIPAQLVRALGIQTLEYAEIVLRRGDQSVTVFVRLLKTRFTDSRQFTIPKEVREKLGILPGMEVEIVEIRRPKDVI
;
A
#
# COMPACT_ATOMS: atom_id res chain seq x y z
N MET A 1 35.68 -9.86 -6.19
CA MET A 1 35.18 -9.46 -4.85
C MET A 1 33.80 -10.05 -4.65
N ILE A 2 33.65 -11.00 -3.71
CA ILE A 2 32.38 -11.67 -3.40
C ILE A 2 31.59 -10.77 -2.44
N SER A 3 30.56 -10.09 -2.93
CA SER A 3 29.68 -9.30 -2.07
C SER A 3 28.80 -10.25 -1.24
N ARG A 4 29.04 -10.28 0.07
CA ARG A 4 28.24 -11.00 1.07
C ARG A 4 26.76 -10.67 0.91
N GLY A 5 25.98 -11.61 0.38
CA GLY A 5 24.52 -11.53 0.34
C GLY A 5 23.98 -11.41 1.75
N ARG A 6 23.48 -10.22 2.11
CA ARG A 6 22.79 -9.99 3.38
C ARG A 6 21.53 -10.84 3.42
N ARG A 7 21.39 -11.63 4.48
CA ARG A 7 20.20 -12.43 4.80
C ARG A 7 19.00 -11.50 4.98
N GLY A 8 17.92 -11.80 4.27
CA GLY A 8 16.67 -11.05 4.22
C GLY A 8 16.15 -11.11 2.79
N ALA A 9 14.97 -11.71 2.57
CA ALA A 9 14.37 -11.76 1.24
C ALA A 9 14.41 -10.37 0.59
N ARG A 10 14.82 -10.27 -0.67
CA ARG A 10 14.81 -8.99 -1.41
C ARG A 10 13.42 -8.39 -1.26
N GLY A 11 13.32 -7.26 -0.55
CA GLY A 11 12.06 -6.53 -0.43
C GLY A 11 11.52 -6.20 -1.83
N LEU A 12 10.20 -6.07 -1.94
CA LEU A 12 9.56 -5.69 -3.21
C LEU A 12 10.23 -4.41 -3.76
N SER A 13 10.78 -4.49 -4.96
CA SER A 13 11.51 -3.41 -5.64
C SER A 13 10.56 -2.43 -6.33
N ILE A 14 9.50 -2.04 -5.62
CA ILE A 14 8.49 -1.11 -6.10
C ILE A 14 8.76 0.22 -5.43
N THR A 15 9.10 1.23 -6.23
CA THR A 15 9.45 2.59 -5.78
C THR A 15 8.55 3.67 -6.38
N THR A 16 7.71 3.32 -7.35
CA THR A 16 6.86 4.25 -8.09
C THR A 16 5.40 3.83 -8.08
N LEU A 17 4.52 4.81 -8.28
CA LEU A 17 3.10 4.63 -8.55
C LEU A 17 2.85 4.81 -10.07
N PRO A 18 1.85 4.15 -10.66
CA PRO A 18 0.97 3.15 -10.05
C PRO A 18 1.67 1.79 -9.85
N TYR A 19 1.16 0.96 -8.94
CA TYR A 19 1.61 -0.43 -8.81
C TYR A 19 0.44 -1.38 -8.52
N LYS A 20 0.59 -2.64 -8.96
CA LYS A 20 -0.36 -3.71 -8.68
C LYS A 20 0.05 -4.48 -7.43
N VAL A 21 -0.94 -4.88 -6.64
CA VAL A 21 -0.73 -5.61 -5.39
C VAL A 21 -1.90 -6.54 -5.08
N LYS A 22 -1.57 -7.71 -4.54
CA LYS A 22 -2.55 -8.69 -4.12
C LYS A 22 -3.18 -8.29 -2.79
N VAL A 23 -4.50 -8.35 -2.71
CA VAL A 23 -5.27 -8.17 -1.47
C VAL A 23 -5.13 -9.43 -0.62
N TYR A 24 -4.72 -9.26 0.63
CA TYR A 24 -4.58 -10.36 1.58
C TYR A 24 -5.92 -10.91 2.05
N SER A 25 -5.90 -12.10 2.65
CA SER A 25 -7.08 -12.79 3.20
C SER A 25 -7.85 -11.93 4.22
N ASN A 26 -7.14 -11.06 4.95
CA ASN A 26 -7.70 -10.12 5.91
C ASN A 26 -8.14 -8.78 5.28
N ASN A 27 -8.27 -8.70 3.97
CA ASN A 27 -8.62 -7.49 3.20
C ASN A 27 -7.59 -6.36 3.30
N GLN A 28 -6.36 -6.68 3.70
CA GLN A 28 -5.28 -5.71 3.76
C GLN A 28 -4.45 -5.71 2.47
N VAL A 29 -3.83 -4.56 2.24
CA VAL A 29 -2.90 -4.34 1.15
C VAL A 29 -1.57 -3.87 1.72
N LEU A 30 -0.49 -4.37 1.14
CA LEU A 30 0.87 -3.98 1.49
C LEU A 30 1.36 -2.81 0.63
N ILE A 31 1.92 -1.80 1.29
CA ILE A 31 2.74 -0.76 0.68
C ILE A 31 4.21 -1.13 0.94
N PRO A 32 4.99 -1.43 -0.11
CA PRO A 32 6.39 -1.79 0.02
C PRO A 32 7.22 -0.72 0.74
N ALA A 33 8.14 -1.14 1.60
CA ALA A 33 9.02 -0.22 2.34
C ALA A 33 9.78 0.76 1.44
N GLN A 34 10.20 0.31 0.25
CA GLN A 34 10.89 1.17 -0.71
C GLN A 34 9.98 2.28 -1.22
N LEU A 35 8.72 1.97 -1.53
CA LEU A 35 7.71 2.95 -1.92
C LEU A 35 7.38 3.92 -0.78
N VAL A 36 7.23 3.43 0.45
CA VAL A 36 7.01 4.28 1.64
C VAL A 36 8.16 5.29 1.80
N ARG A 37 9.40 4.85 1.62
CA ARG A 37 10.59 5.71 1.69
C ARG A 37 10.65 6.70 0.53
N ALA A 38 10.36 6.25 -0.68
CA ALA A 38 10.36 7.10 -1.88
C ALA A 38 9.31 8.21 -1.80
N LEU A 39 8.14 7.91 -1.23
CA LEU A 39 7.06 8.89 -1.02
C LEU A 39 7.26 9.77 0.22
N GLY A 40 8.24 9.47 1.09
CA GLY A 40 8.45 10.24 2.30
C GLY A 40 7.28 10.18 3.29
N ILE A 41 6.64 9.01 3.41
CA ILE A 41 5.43 8.78 4.24
C ILE A 41 5.70 7.89 5.46
N GLN A 42 6.97 7.73 5.87
CA GLN A 42 7.40 6.85 6.95
C GLN A 42 6.76 7.19 8.31
N THR A 43 6.36 8.43 8.53
CA THR A 43 5.77 8.92 9.78
C THR A 43 4.25 9.10 9.71
N LEU A 44 3.63 8.92 8.54
CA LEU A 44 2.19 9.10 8.40
C LEU A 44 1.43 8.00 9.15
N GLU A 45 0.39 8.38 9.89
CA GLU A 45 -0.55 7.44 10.49
C GLU A 45 -1.74 7.16 9.58
N TYR A 46 -2.10 8.14 8.76
CA TYR A 46 -3.21 8.08 7.82
C TYR A 46 -2.76 8.54 6.43
N ALA A 47 -3.39 8.01 5.40
CA ALA A 47 -3.19 8.43 4.03
C ALA A 47 -4.50 8.34 3.24
N GLU A 48 -4.61 9.21 2.24
CA GLU A 48 -5.64 9.13 1.23
C GLU A 48 -5.08 8.32 0.05
N ILE A 49 -5.70 7.19 -0.26
CA ILE A 49 -5.23 6.24 -1.27
C ILE A 49 -6.26 6.16 -2.40
N VAL A 50 -5.78 6.28 -3.64
CA VAL A 50 -6.59 6.05 -4.83
C VAL A 50 -6.38 4.61 -5.30
N LEU A 51 -7.42 3.79 -5.14
CA LEU A 51 -7.48 2.40 -5.58
C LEU A 51 -8.15 2.34 -6.95
N ARG A 52 -7.62 1.53 -7.87
CA ARG A 52 -8.24 1.23 -9.17
C ARG A 52 -8.40 -0.27 -9.38
N ARG A 53 -9.54 -0.66 -9.95
CA ARG A 53 -9.80 -2.00 -10.48
C ARG A 53 -10.63 -1.88 -11.76
N GLY A 54 -10.06 -2.33 -12.87
CA GLY A 54 -10.65 -2.09 -14.19
C GLY A 54 -10.81 -0.58 -14.44
N ASP A 55 -12.01 -0.18 -14.87
CA ASP A 55 -12.34 1.22 -15.18
C ASP A 55 -12.82 2.02 -13.97
N GLN A 56 -12.89 1.40 -12.79
CA GLN A 56 -13.37 2.05 -11.58
C GLN A 56 -12.20 2.45 -10.67
N SER A 57 -12.20 3.72 -10.25
CA SER A 57 -11.28 4.25 -9.24
C SER A 57 -12.04 4.80 -8.04
N VAL A 58 -11.53 4.54 -6.83
CA VAL A 58 -12.10 5.06 -5.58
C VAL A 58 -10.99 5.59 -4.71
N THR A 59 -11.22 6.78 -4.17
CA THR A 59 -10.35 7.40 -3.17
C THR A 59 -10.84 7.01 -1.77
N VAL A 60 -9.91 6.62 -0.91
CA VAL A 60 -10.23 6.18 0.45
C VAL A 60 -9.23 6.73 1.46
N PHE A 61 -9.74 7.17 2.61
CA PHE A 61 -8.93 7.56 3.75
C PHE A 61 -8.73 6.36 4.68
N VAL A 62 -7.48 5.94 4.88
CA VAL A 62 -7.17 4.73 5.66
C VAL A 62 -6.02 4.95 6.63
N ARG A 63 -6.05 4.18 7.71
CA ARG A 63 -4.93 4.08 8.67
C ARG A 63 -3.82 3.19 8.10
N LEU A 64 -2.59 3.68 8.16
CA LEU A 64 -1.38 2.96 7.77
C LEU A 64 -0.82 2.18 8.95
N LEU A 65 -1.08 0.88 9.01
CA LEU A 65 -0.53 -0.05 9.98
C LEU A 65 0.99 -0.20 9.78
N LYS A 66 1.75 -0.01 10.86
CA LYS A 66 3.21 -0.13 10.87
C LYS A 66 3.63 -1.55 11.21
N THR A 67 4.57 -2.10 10.46
CA THR A 67 5.21 -3.38 10.76
C THR A 67 6.42 -3.22 11.69
N ARG A 68 6.70 -4.20 12.56
CA ARG A 68 7.73 -4.11 13.62
C ARG A 68 9.17 -3.94 13.11
N PHE A 69 9.52 -4.56 11.98
CA PHE A 69 10.91 -4.66 11.50
C PHE A 69 11.16 -4.04 10.12
N THR A 70 10.17 -3.39 9.53
CA THR A 70 10.29 -2.78 8.20
C THR A 70 9.43 -1.51 8.11
N ASP A 71 9.83 -0.59 7.24
CA ASP A 71 9.06 0.62 6.94
C ASP A 71 7.84 0.33 6.06
N SER A 72 7.60 -0.93 5.70
CA SER A 72 6.38 -1.31 4.99
C SER A 72 5.16 -0.88 5.79
N ARG A 73 4.14 -0.42 5.08
CA ARG A 73 2.84 -0.10 5.66
C ARG A 73 1.80 -1.06 5.14
N GLN A 74 0.78 -1.32 5.94
CA GLN A 74 -0.39 -2.05 5.51
C GLN A 74 -1.62 -1.20 5.76
N PHE A 75 -2.65 -1.38 4.96
CA PHE A 75 -3.94 -0.75 5.23
C PHE A 75 -5.06 -1.73 4.89
N THR A 76 -6.17 -1.63 5.60
CA THR A 76 -7.37 -2.41 5.33
C THR A 76 -8.23 -1.68 4.31
N ILE A 77 -8.70 -2.37 3.27
CA ILE A 77 -9.69 -1.81 2.35
C ILE A 77 -11.06 -1.81 3.05
N PRO A 78 -11.72 -0.65 3.25
CA PRO A 78 -13.04 -0.58 3.86
C PRO A 78 -14.09 -1.40 3.10
N LYS A 79 -15.12 -1.85 3.81
CA LYS A 79 -16.13 -2.77 3.25
C LYS A 79 -16.86 -2.13 2.07
N GLU A 80 -17.24 -0.86 2.19
CA GLU A 80 -17.91 -0.08 1.18
C GLU A 80 -17.08 0.05 -0.11
N VAL A 81 -15.76 0.20 0.02
CA VAL A 81 -14.84 0.28 -1.14
C VAL A 81 -14.70 -1.10 -1.79
N ARG A 82 -14.61 -2.17 -0.99
CA ARG A 82 -14.54 -3.54 -1.52
C ARG A 82 -15.79 -3.92 -2.28
N GLU A 83 -16.97 -3.62 -1.74
CA GLU A 83 -18.25 -3.91 -2.39
C GLU A 83 -18.41 -3.09 -3.67
N LYS A 84 -18.09 -1.79 -3.63
CA LYS A 84 -18.16 -0.91 -4.80
C LYS A 84 -17.25 -1.38 -5.94
N LEU A 85 -16.00 -1.74 -5.62
CA LEU A 85 -15.03 -2.21 -6.61
C LEU A 85 -15.12 -3.72 -6.88
N GLY A 86 -15.98 -4.47 -6.19
CA GLY A 86 -16.05 -5.94 -6.27
C GLY A 86 -14.75 -6.66 -5.91
N ILE A 87 -14.01 -6.16 -4.93
CA ILE A 87 -12.70 -6.69 -4.51
C ILE A 87 -12.90 -7.88 -3.55
N LEU A 88 -12.35 -9.03 -3.92
CA LEU A 88 -12.27 -10.22 -3.06
C LEU A 88 -10.83 -10.45 -2.57
N PRO A 89 -10.65 -11.14 -1.42
CA PRO A 89 -9.34 -11.56 -0.99
C PRO A 89 -8.64 -12.42 -2.03
N GLY A 90 -7.34 -12.19 -2.23
CA GLY A 90 -6.54 -12.88 -3.23
C GLY A 90 -6.58 -12.25 -4.63
N MET A 91 -7.42 -11.24 -4.85
CA MET A 91 -7.42 -10.48 -6.11
C MET A 91 -6.29 -9.46 -6.15
N GLU A 92 -5.95 -9.01 -7.35
CA GLU A 92 -5.05 -7.87 -7.56
C GLU A 92 -5.84 -6.56 -7.67
N VAL A 93 -5.30 -5.52 -7.04
CA VAL A 93 -5.77 -4.14 -7.14
C VAL A 93 -4.60 -3.26 -7.53
N GLU A 94 -4.88 -2.12 -8.13
CA GLU A 94 -3.86 -1.14 -8.49
C GLU A 94 -3.94 0.07 -7.55
N ILE A 95 -2.81 0.42 -6.96
CA ILE A 95 -2.66 1.66 -6.20
C ILE A 95 -2.18 2.71 -7.18
N VAL A 96 -3.04 3.68 -7.46
CA VAL A 96 -2.75 4.75 -8.42
C VAL A 96 -2.05 5.91 -7.75
N GLU A 97 -2.51 6.29 -6.55
CA GLU A 97 -1.98 7.44 -5.84
C GLU A 97 -2.03 7.23 -4.33
N ILE A 98 -1.04 7.79 -3.62
CA ILE A 98 -0.98 7.83 -2.16
C ILE A 98 -0.67 9.26 -1.77
N ARG A 99 -1.63 9.92 -1.13
CA ARG A 99 -1.56 11.31 -0.71
C ARG A 99 -1.50 11.41 0.80
N ARG A 100 -0.86 12.48 1.26
CA ARG A 100 -0.99 12.93 2.65
C ARG A 100 -2.45 13.36 2.87
N PRO A 101 -3.01 13.11 4.06
CA PRO A 101 -4.27 13.74 4.45
C PRO A 101 -4.16 15.24 4.21
N LYS A 102 -5.11 15.84 3.50
CA LYS A 102 -5.21 17.30 3.47
C LYS A 102 -5.67 17.76 4.85
N ASP A 103 -4.76 18.45 5.54
CA ASP A 103 -4.96 19.27 6.74
C ASP A 103 -5.52 18.59 8.00
N VAL A 104 -4.61 18.17 8.87
CA VAL A 104 -4.74 18.49 10.31
C VAL A 104 -3.66 19.54 10.58
N ILE A 105 -4.00 20.81 10.33
CA ILE A 105 -3.30 21.96 10.91
C ILE A 105 -3.97 22.27 12.24
#